data_AF-A0A0A1UKI1-F1
#
_entry.id   AF-A0A0A1UKI1-F1
#
_cell.length_a   1.000
_cell.length_b   1.000
_cell.length_c   1.000
_cell.angle_alpha   90.00
_cell.angle_beta   90.00
_cell.angle_gamma   90.00
#
_symmetry.space_group_name_H-M   'P 1'
#
loop_
_entity.id
_entity.type
_entity.pdbx_description
1 polymer ?
#
loop_
_entity_poly.entity_id
_entity_poly.type
_entity_poly.pdbx_seq_one_letter_code
_entity_poly.pdbx_strand_id
1 'polypeptide(L)'
;MGNLTNKRRARVYSQPLVINSLRFFWICLIFWLEIGVFYWSLRSCHWPDSTIKTAQRPHPTHVMLIADPQIIDHRSYPGRPEWLKALSQFIVDSNLRKSWRAARHLSPDIVVFLGDMMDGGRYRMLDQEYESYYARFNDIFKTGNDAQKYYLVGNHDVGLGSNKAFSARARQRYLAHFGGATNYQVPIANHSFVFIDAPGLVEEDYVRYEQEEPFEDWAGMPGGAIEYVNRLAQEVNPLPRILFSHIPLSRSAATDCGPLRERGSIQRGAGMGYQNLLGRHTSQYLLDSIKPLVVFSGDDHDYCEVQHPVSGDSGQSVREVSVKSFSMAMGVRRPGFQLLSLVAPDPSSPSSQTFSDTPCHLPDQMQIYTHVYAIFGALSLAVLVYLNVKQETPKHRPTELGLLKVPQRGPGLPLLRSASLNVPSPRILRSRAVTPIGSPIIPSSPVLFAATGDGEDDISYPPSPNTAPMTPGSLFDLGAEDHTFSLPSPVMATDPQRSRWTRTKERKRPGWVEAKHQPWLNSLRNLFDLVGCSKLCSSSQQRGFFGRLLVDFASCAWPPMIVLLLIWISLFW
;
A
#
# COMPACT_ATOMS: atom_id res chain seq x y z
N MET A 1 61.17 -40.93 -17.69
CA MET A 1 59.94 -40.29 -18.21
C MET A 1 58.80 -41.28 -18.05
N GLY A 2 57.58 -40.95 -17.62
CA GLY A 2 57.09 -39.68 -17.08
C GLY A 2 55.57 -39.57 -17.27
N ASN A 3 54.76 -39.76 -16.22
CA ASN A 3 53.30 -39.61 -16.32
C ASN A 3 52.67 -39.19 -14.98
N LEU A 4 52.84 -37.90 -14.63
CA LEU A 4 52.15 -37.27 -13.50
C LEU A 4 50.67 -37.10 -13.84
N THR A 5 49.86 -38.13 -13.55
CA THR A 5 48.42 -38.09 -13.80
C THR A 5 47.76 -36.99 -12.97
N ASN A 6 47.45 -35.88 -13.65
CA ASN A 6 47.08 -34.61 -13.05
C ASN A 6 45.62 -34.63 -12.54
N LYS A 7 45.36 -35.42 -11.49
CA LYS A 7 44.07 -35.53 -10.80
C LYS A 7 43.75 -34.21 -10.10
N ARG A 8 43.20 -33.27 -10.87
CA ARG A 8 42.48 -32.08 -10.38
C ARG A 8 41.33 -32.56 -9.48
N ARG A 9 41.61 -32.76 -8.18
CA ARG A 9 40.57 -32.88 -7.15
C ARG A 9 39.81 -31.55 -7.15
N ALA A 10 38.63 -31.54 -7.75
CA ALA A 10 37.69 -30.44 -7.56
C ALA A 10 37.51 -30.22 -6.06
N ARG A 11 37.80 -29.02 -5.56
CA ARG A 11 37.58 -28.65 -4.15
C ARG A 11 36.07 -28.66 -3.90
N VAL A 12 35.56 -29.80 -3.47
CA VAL A 12 34.23 -29.88 -2.86
C VAL A 12 34.32 -29.13 -1.54
N TYR A 13 33.80 -27.90 -1.52
CA TYR A 13 33.63 -27.12 -0.30
C TYR A 13 32.84 -27.94 0.73
N SER A 14 33.15 -27.80 2.01
CA SER A 14 32.43 -28.53 3.06
C SER A 14 30.95 -28.10 3.07
N GLN A 15 30.04 -29.05 3.28
CA GLN A 15 28.59 -28.76 3.31
C GLN A 15 28.24 -27.61 4.29
N PRO A 16 28.82 -27.49 5.51
CA PRO A 16 28.57 -26.35 6.38
C PRO A 16 29.03 -25.01 5.81
N LEU A 17 30.12 -24.98 5.02
CA LEU A 17 30.57 -23.77 4.35
C LEU A 17 29.57 -23.35 3.27
N VAL A 18 29.12 -24.27 2.42
CA VAL A 18 28.13 -23.94 1.37
C VAL A 18 26.78 -23.52 1.98
N ILE A 19 26.32 -24.21 3.02
CA ILE A 19 25.11 -23.84 3.77
C ILE A 19 25.23 -22.43 4.37
N ASN A 20 26.37 -22.10 5.01
CA ASN A 20 26.56 -20.77 5.59
C ASN A 20 26.76 -19.68 4.52
N SER A 21 27.37 -19.99 3.37
CA SER A 21 27.43 -19.10 2.20
C SER A 21 26.04 -18.82 1.62
N LEU A 22 25.17 -19.84 1.52
CA LEU A 22 23.77 -19.65 1.11
C LEU A 22 23.02 -18.76 2.11
N ARG A 23 23.13 -19.03 3.42
CA ARG A 23 22.52 -18.18 4.47
C ARG A 23 22.98 -16.72 4.37
N PHE A 24 24.28 -16.48 4.22
CA PHE A 24 24.84 -15.14 4.08
C PHE A 24 24.34 -14.45 2.80
N PHE A 25 24.34 -15.16 1.67
CA PHE A 25 23.77 -14.67 0.42
C PHE A 25 22.30 -14.27 0.58
N TRP A 26 21.48 -15.11 1.22
CA TRP A 26 20.07 -14.78 1.49
C TRP A 26 19.92 -13.55 2.38
N ILE A 27 20.70 -13.41 3.46
CA ILE A 27 20.67 -12.22 4.33
C ILE A 27 20.99 -10.94 3.52
N CYS A 28 22.04 -10.97 2.68
CA CYS A 28 22.38 -9.85 1.82
C CYS A 28 21.30 -9.57 0.75
N LEU A 29 20.73 -10.62 0.15
CA LEU A 29 19.68 -10.52 -0.87
C LEU A 29 18.40 -9.87 -0.29
N ILE A 30 17.95 -10.31 0.89
CA ILE A 30 16.78 -9.74 1.56
C ILE A 30 17.04 -8.28 1.98
N PHE A 31 18.20 -7.99 2.56
CA PHE A 31 18.55 -6.62 2.93
C PHE A 31 18.60 -5.67 1.72
N TRP A 32 19.06 -6.17 0.57
CA TRP A 32 19.01 -5.43 -0.68
C TRP A 32 17.57 -5.26 -1.18
N LEU A 33 16.80 -6.34 -1.33
CA LEU A 33 15.48 -6.31 -1.96
C LEU A 33 14.38 -5.65 -1.09
N GLU A 34 14.43 -5.79 0.24
CA GLU A 34 13.47 -5.16 1.16
C GLU A 34 13.89 -3.77 1.66
N ILE A 35 15.13 -3.32 1.41
CA ILE A 35 15.59 -1.99 1.87
C ILE A 35 16.39 -1.27 0.78
N GLY A 36 17.55 -1.81 0.39
CA GLY A 36 18.49 -1.14 -0.53
C GLY A 36 17.88 -0.72 -1.87
N VAL A 37 17.01 -1.55 -2.45
CA VAL A 37 16.37 -1.32 -3.75
C VAL A 37 15.42 -0.11 -3.74
N PHE A 38 14.76 0.20 -2.63
CA PHE A 38 13.87 1.37 -2.52
C PHE A 38 14.65 2.69 -2.58
N TYR A 39 15.79 2.78 -1.88
CA TYR A 39 16.69 3.93 -2.01
C TYR A 39 17.37 3.97 -3.38
N TRP A 40 17.74 2.81 -3.93
CA TRP A 40 18.37 2.71 -5.25
C TRP A 40 17.43 3.13 -6.40
N SER A 41 16.14 2.82 -6.32
CA SER A 41 15.16 3.28 -7.33
C SER A 41 14.96 4.80 -7.32
N LEU A 42 15.16 5.44 -6.16
CA LEU A 42 15.05 6.89 -6.00
C LEU A 42 16.38 7.64 -6.14
N ARG A 43 17.51 6.97 -6.37
CA ARG A 43 18.84 7.62 -6.51
C ARG A 43 18.96 8.61 -7.68
N SER A 44 18.03 8.53 -8.64
CA SER A 44 17.90 9.44 -9.78
C SER A 44 16.74 10.42 -9.64
N CYS A 45 15.89 10.25 -8.62
CA CYS A 45 14.83 11.18 -8.28
C CYS A 45 15.46 12.41 -7.60
N HIS A 46 15.37 13.56 -8.26
CA HIS A 46 15.91 14.83 -7.77
C HIS A 46 14.85 15.92 -7.94
N TRP A 47 14.84 16.88 -7.04
CA TRP A 47 14.00 18.07 -7.17
C TRP A 47 14.32 18.80 -8.49
N PRO A 48 13.32 19.11 -9.33
CA PRO A 48 13.50 19.68 -10.68
C PRO A 48 13.81 21.18 -10.63
N ASP A 49 14.78 21.57 -9.79
CA ASP A 49 15.08 22.96 -9.48
C ASP A 49 15.81 23.70 -10.60
N SER A 50 16.53 22.98 -11.48
CA SER A 50 17.45 23.58 -12.46
C SER A 50 16.74 24.32 -13.61
N THR A 51 15.43 24.15 -13.75
CA THR A 51 14.58 24.89 -14.70
C THR A 51 14.07 26.22 -14.15
N ILE A 52 14.01 26.38 -12.81
CA ILE A 52 13.36 27.53 -12.15
C ILE A 52 14.25 28.32 -11.17
N LYS A 53 15.40 27.77 -10.75
CA LYS A 53 16.35 28.50 -9.90
C LYS A 53 16.97 29.69 -10.64
N THR A 54 16.77 30.88 -10.08
CA THR A 54 17.45 32.11 -10.53
C THR A 54 18.39 32.63 -9.44
N ALA A 55 19.31 33.53 -9.80
CA ALA A 55 20.22 34.16 -8.83
C ALA A 55 19.48 34.96 -7.72
N GLN A 56 18.22 35.34 -7.96
CA GLN A 56 17.35 36.03 -7.00
C GLN A 56 16.47 35.06 -6.18
N ARG A 57 16.31 33.80 -6.62
CA ARG A 57 15.50 32.76 -5.95
C ARG A 57 16.28 31.43 -5.86
N PRO A 58 17.28 31.34 -4.95
CA PRO A 58 18.14 30.16 -4.83
C PRO A 58 17.49 28.95 -4.14
N HIS A 59 16.35 29.14 -3.45
CA HIS A 59 15.66 28.10 -2.68
C HIS A 59 14.19 28.00 -3.14
N PRO A 60 13.86 27.05 -4.04
CA PRO A 60 12.48 26.66 -4.31
C PRO A 60 11.84 25.98 -3.10
N THR A 61 10.51 26.06 -2.99
CA THR A 61 9.72 25.24 -2.08
C THR A 61 9.48 23.86 -2.70
N HIS A 62 9.64 22.80 -1.90
CA HIS A 62 9.65 21.42 -2.33
C HIS A 62 8.39 20.65 -1.90
N VAL A 63 7.54 20.34 -2.88
CA VAL A 63 6.22 19.73 -2.69
C VAL A 63 6.20 18.31 -3.27
N MET A 64 5.79 17.32 -2.49
CA MET A 64 5.64 15.93 -2.92
C MET A 64 4.16 15.58 -3.10
N LEU A 65 3.75 15.15 -4.30
CA LEU A 65 2.38 14.73 -4.60
C LEU A 65 2.26 13.21 -4.57
N ILE A 66 1.32 12.69 -3.78
CA ILE A 66 1.08 11.26 -3.56
C ILE A 66 -0.36 10.95 -3.96
N ALA A 67 -0.55 10.23 -5.07
CA ALA A 67 -1.86 9.71 -5.48
C ALA A 67 -2.09 8.31 -4.91
N ASP A 68 -3.36 7.99 -4.68
CA ASP A 68 -3.93 6.67 -4.40
C ASP A 68 -3.05 5.78 -3.50
N PRO A 69 -2.66 6.25 -2.30
CA PRO A 69 -1.91 5.43 -1.34
C PRO A 69 -2.75 4.25 -0.84
N GLN A 70 -4.10 4.37 -0.89
CA GLN A 70 -5.11 3.32 -0.73
C GLN A 70 -4.67 2.18 0.18
N ILE A 71 -4.49 2.49 1.48
CA ILE A 71 -4.23 1.44 2.46
C ILE A 71 -5.46 0.52 2.54
N ILE A 72 -5.23 -0.79 2.46
CA ILE A 72 -6.29 -1.80 2.30
C ILE A 72 -6.86 -2.31 3.63
N ASP A 73 -8.07 -2.86 3.59
CA ASP A 73 -8.73 -3.50 4.75
C ASP A 73 -9.27 -4.91 4.40
N HIS A 74 -10.14 -5.45 5.25
CA HIS A 74 -10.72 -6.78 5.08
C HIS A 74 -11.89 -6.83 4.05
N ARG A 75 -12.24 -5.70 3.43
CA ARG A 75 -13.25 -5.58 2.36
C ARG A 75 -12.61 -5.40 0.98
N SER A 76 -11.38 -4.87 0.90
CA SER A 76 -10.61 -4.68 -0.35
C SER A 76 -10.58 -5.90 -1.28
N TYR A 77 -10.51 -7.11 -0.71
CA TYR A 77 -10.53 -8.37 -1.45
C TYR A 77 -11.66 -9.28 -0.97
N PRO A 78 -12.90 -9.09 -1.47
CA PRO A 78 -14.01 -9.96 -1.13
C PRO A 78 -13.77 -11.37 -1.66
N GLY A 79 -14.18 -12.39 -0.90
CA GLY A 79 -13.98 -13.80 -1.25
C GLY A 79 -12.65 -14.42 -0.78
N ARG A 80 -11.59 -13.62 -0.53
CA ARG A 80 -10.35 -14.15 0.07
C ARG A 80 -10.58 -14.61 1.52
N PRO A 81 -9.95 -15.71 1.98
CA PRO A 81 -9.92 -16.08 3.40
C PRO A 81 -9.34 -14.97 4.28
N GLU A 82 -9.81 -14.83 5.52
CA GLU A 82 -9.36 -13.76 6.44
C GLU A 82 -7.85 -13.77 6.70
N TRP A 83 -7.20 -14.94 6.69
CA TRP A 83 -5.74 -15.03 6.82
C TRP A 83 -5.00 -14.57 5.55
N LEU A 84 -5.58 -14.73 4.34
CA LEU A 84 -5.05 -14.10 3.13
C LEU A 84 -5.20 -12.58 3.22
N LYS A 85 -6.35 -12.06 3.66
CA LYS A 85 -6.58 -10.62 3.79
C LYS A 85 -5.59 -9.95 4.75
N ALA A 86 -5.45 -10.51 5.96
CA ALA A 86 -4.50 -10.00 6.96
C ALA A 86 -3.04 -10.04 6.47
N LEU A 87 -2.69 -11.06 5.69
CA LEU A 87 -1.38 -11.21 5.04
C LEU A 87 -1.18 -10.20 3.90
N SER A 88 -2.15 -10.06 2.97
CA SER A 88 -2.14 -9.05 1.91
C SER A 88 -1.95 -7.66 2.51
N GLN A 89 -2.73 -7.34 3.56
CA GLN A 89 -2.61 -6.10 4.31
C GLN A 89 -1.22 -5.91 4.88
N PHE A 90 -0.64 -6.91 5.58
CA PHE A 90 0.73 -6.83 6.08
C PHE A 90 1.77 -6.58 4.99
N ILE A 91 1.61 -7.17 3.80
CA ILE A 91 2.52 -6.99 2.66
C ILE A 91 2.43 -5.58 2.09
N VAL A 92 1.21 -5.07 1.87
CA VAL A 92 0.97 -3.70 1.37
C VAL A 92 1.39 -2.65 2.40
N ASP A 93 0.98 -2.80 3.66
CA ASP A 93 1.40 -1.98 4.81
C ASP A 93 2.94 -1.95 4.99
N SER A 94 3.63 -3.04 4.64
CA SER A 94 5.09 -3.14 4.64
C SER A 94 5.71 -2.46 3.43
N ASN A 95 5.15 -2.63 2.23
CA ASN A 95 5.56 -1.92 1.03
C ASN A 95 5.42 -0.40 1.21
N LEU A 96 4.24 0.09 1.61
CA LEU A 96 3.98 1.51 1.81
C LEU A 96 4.93 2.12 2.85
N ARG A 97 5.23 1.44 3.97
CA ARG A 97 6.25 1.92 4.93
C ARG A 97 7.67 1.92 4.37
N LYS A 98 8.03 1.01 3.46
CA LYS A 98 9.34 1.03 2.77
C LYS A 98 9.40 2.17 1.75
N SER A 99 8.38 2.30 0.91
CA SER A 99 8.19 3.37 -0.07
C SER A 99 8.22 4.75 0.57
N TRP A 100 7.40 4.98 1.61
CA TRP A 100 7.35 6.26 2.34
C TRP A 100 8.68 6.56 3.03
N ARG A 101 9.33 5.57 3.65
CA ARG A 101 10.65 5.77 4.26
C ARG A 101 11.71 6.15 3.24
N ALA A 102 11.68 5.61 2.03
CA ALA A 102 12.62 6.01 0.97
C ALA A 102 12.27 7.41 0.41
N ALA A 103 11.01 7.66 0.06
CA ALA A 103 10.55 8.94 -0.50
C ALA A 103 10.85 10.12 0.43
N ARG A 104 10.58 10.00 1.74
CA ARG A 104 10.83 11.10 2.70
C ARG A 104 12.30 11.47 2.90
N HIS A 105 13.27 10.69 2.41
CA HIS A 105 14.69 11.10 2.41
C HIS A 105 15.00 12.17 1.35
N LEU A 106 14.06 12.46 0.45
CA LEU A 106 14.09 13.62 -0.44
C LEU A 106 13.76 14.92 0.29
N SER A 107 13.31 14.86 1.56
CA SER A 107 13.04 16.00 2.44
C SER A 107 12.09 17.07 1.86
N PRO A 108 10.84 16.71 1.49
CA PRO A 108 9.84 17.69 1.07
C PRO A 108 9.42 18.61 2.22
N ASP A 109 9.20 19.90 1.92
CA ASP A 109 8.57 20.87 2.83
C ASP A 109 7.07 20.57 3.01
N ILE A 110 6.42 20.10 1.95
CA ILE A 110 4.98 19.88 1.88
C ILE A 110 4.69 18.54 1.21
N VAL A 111 3.71 17.81 1.74
CA VAL A 111 3.16 16.59 1.14
C VAL A 111 1.70 16.83 0.80
N VAL A 112 1.31 16.54 -0.43
CA VAL A 112 -0.08 16.63 -0.89
C VAL A 112 -0.56 15.24 -1.27
N PHE A 113 -1.63 14.76 -0.62
CA PHE A 113 -2.30 13.53 -1.00
C PHE A 113 -3.44 13.85 -1.97
N LEU A 114 -3.47 13.19 -3.13
CA LEU A 114 -4.40 13.46 -4.23
C LEU A 114 -5.68 12.59 -4.14
N GLY A 115 -6.19 12.40 -2.92
CA GLY A 115 -7.33 11.54 -2.64
C GLY A 115 -6.95 10.09 -2.35
N ASP A 116 -7.96 9.35 -1.92
CA ASP A 116 -7.93 7.91 -1.73
C ASP A 116 -6.86 7.44 -0.73
N MET A 117 -6.89 8.08 0.44
CA MET A 117 -6.07 7.70 1.58
C MET A 117 -6.39 6.28 2.05
N MET A 118 -7.65 5.86 1.95
CA MET A 118 -8.13 4.55 2.40
C MET A 118 -9.08 3.91 1.40
N ASP A 119 -8.74 2.73 0.89
CA ASP A 119 -9.55 1.96 -0.08
C ASP A 119 -10.98 1.68 0.41
N GLY A 120 -11.18 1.63 1.73
CA GLY A 120 -12.46 1.36 2.37
C GLY A 120 -13.16 2.56 3.01
N GLY A 121 -12.63 3.79 2.90
CA GLY A 121 -13.07 4.95 3.70
C GLY A 121 -14.58 5.23 3.65
N ARG A 122 -15.17 5.06 2.46
CA ARG A 122 -16.59 5.22 2.11
C ARG A 122 -17.55 4.25 2.80
N TYR A 123 -17.09 3.07 3.23
CA TYR A 123 -18.01 2.01 3.67
C TYR A 123 -18.62 2.24 5.07
N ARG A 124 -19.71 1.52 5.34
CA ARG A 124 -20.32 1.36 6.67
C ARG A 124 -19.43 0.47 7.52
N MET A 125 -18.82 1.08 8.52
CA MET A 125 -17.96 0.45 9.53
C MET A 125 -18.29 1.08 10.89
N LEU A 126 -17.80 0.47 11.99
CA LEU A 126 -17.93 1.08 13.31
C LEU A 126 -17.01 2.30 13.42
N ASP A 127 -17.38 3.30 14.22
CA ASP A 127 -16.57 4.52 14.31
C ASP A 127 -15.15 4.20 14.87
N GLN A 128 -15.04 3.31 15.88
CA GLN A 128 -13.77 2.76 16.38
C GLN A 128 -12.93 2.03 15.31
N GLU A 129 -13.59 1.44 14.31
CA GLU A 129 -12.92 0.75 13.20
C GLU A 129 -12.29 1.76 12.25
N TYR A 130 -12.98 2.87 11.95
CA TYR A 130 -12.44 3.98 11.17
C TYR A 130 -11.28 4.69 11.90
N GLU A 131 -11.39 4.93 13.21
CA GLU A 131 -10.28 5.44 14.04
C GLU A 131 -9.03 4.55 13.92
N SER A 132 -9.21 3.23 13.95
CA SER A 132 -8.12 2.26 13.79
C SER A 132 -7.52 2.28 12.38
N TYR A 133 -8.36 2.48 11.37
CA TYR A 133 -7.99 2.59 9.95
C TYR A 133 -7.14 3.86 9.71
N TYR A 134 -7.60 5.01 10.20
CA TYR A 134 -6.91 6.29 10.13
C TYR A 134 -5.59 6.28 10.95
N ALA A 135 -5.60 5.74 12.16
CA ALA A 135 -4.38 5.62 12.98
C ALA A 135 -3.29 4.80 12.25
N ARG A 136 -3.68 3.76 11.50
CA ARG A 136 -2.78 3.00 10.64
C ARG A 136 -2.28 3.81 9.45
N PHE A 137 -3.12 4.59 8.76
CA PHE A 137 -2.68 5.52 7.71
C PHE A 137 -1.62 6.49 8.24
N ASN A 138 -1.88 7.11 9.39
CA ASN A 138 -0.98 8.11 9.98
C ASN A 138 0.33 7.50 10.52
N ASP A 139 0.34 6.24 10.96
CA ASP A 139 1.58 5.50 11.25
C ASP A 139 2.40 5.23 9.97
N ILE A 140 1.75 4.76 8.90
CA ILE A 140 2.41 4.44 7.63
C ILE A 140 3.03 5.71 7.03
N PHE A 141 2.27 6.80 6.95
CA PHE A 141 2.66 8.08 6.35
C PHE A 141 3.13 9.12 7.39
N LYS A 142 3.71 8.68 8.50
CA LYS A 142 4.18 9.59 9.57
C LYS A 142 5.28 10.53 9.06
N THR A 143 5.06 11.83 9.10
CA THR A 143 6.06 12.88 8.76
C THR A 143 7.02 13.16 9.93
N GLY A 144 7.96 14.09 9.75
CA GLY A 144 8.58 14.81 10.88
C GLY A 144 7.65 15.96 11.30
N ASN A 145 8.09 16.81 12.25
CA ASN A 145 7.34 18.01 12.62
C ASN A 145 7.41 19.10 11.53
N ASP A 146 8.36 18.96 10.60
CA ASP A 146 8.81 20.01 9.70
C ASP A 146 8.03 20.03 8.36
N ALA A 147 7.44 18.89 7.97
CA ALA A 147 6.75 18.72 6.69
C ALA A 147 5.22 18.83 6.85
N GLN A 148 4.61 19.79 6.17
CA GLN A 148 3.16 20.01 6.18
C GLN A 148 2.41 18.98 5.33
N LYS A 149 1.11 18.80 5.57
CA LYS A 149 0.26 17.87 4.82
C LYS A 149 -1.03 18.53 4.37
N TYR A 150 -1.40 18.30 3.11
CA TYR A 150 -2.71 18.61 2.54
C TYR A 150 -3.34 17.36 1.93
N TYR A 151 -4.67 17.32 1.88
CA TYR A 151 -5.43 16.15 1.44
C TYR A 151 -6.59 16.60 0.54
N LEU A 152 -6.56 16.15 -0.72
CA LEU A 152 -7.68 16.15 -1.64
C LEU A 152 -8.60 14.97 -1.29
N VAL A 153 -9.89 15.04 -1.63
CA VAL A 153 -10.86 13.96 -1.35
C VAL A 153 -11.01 13.02 -2.55
N GLY A 154 -10.95 11.70 -2.30
CA GLY A 154 -11.16 10.67 -3.32
C GLY A 154 -12.48 9.89 -3.24
N ASN A 155 -12.77 9.09 -4.27
CA ASN A 155 -14.01 8.32 -4.38
C ASN A 155 -14.02 7.06 -3.50
N HIS A 156 -12.89 6.50 -3.06
CA HIS A 156 -12.81 5.49 -2.00
C HIS A 156 -12.89 6.12 -0.60
N ASP A 157 -12.49 7.39 -0.42
CA ASP A 157 -12.61 8.09 0.86
C ASP A 157 -14.06 8.38 1.25
N VAL A 158 -14.85 8.98 0.34
CA VAL A 158 -16.23 9.44 0.64
C VAL A 158 -17.34 8.71 -0.12
N GLY A 159 -17.02 8.05 -1.23
CA GLY A 159 -17.99 7.46 -2.15
C GLY A 159 -18.27 8.35 -3.37
N LEU A 160 -18.99 7.78 -4.34
CA LEU A 160 -19.49 8.48 -5.52
C LEU A 160 -20.82 7.82 -5.92
N GLY A 161 -21.90 8.59 -5.85
CA GLY A 161 -23.25 8.12 -6.14
C GLY A 161 -23.88 7.25 -5.04
N SER A 162 -25.18 7.02 -5.17
CA SER A 162 -25.98 6.32 -4.15
C SER A 162 -25.69 4.81 -4.12
N ASN A 163 -25.28 4.31 -2.96
CA ASN A 163 -25.17 2.87 -2.73
C ASN A 163 -25.61 2.47 -1.30
N LYS A 164 -26.09 1.23 -1.18
CA LYS A 164 -26.05 0.49 0.08
C LYS A 164 -24.58 0.17 0.39
N ALA A 165 -24.25 -0.27 1.60
CA ALA A 165 -22.87 -0.39 2.09
C ALA A 165 -22.02 0.91 2.16
N PHE A 166 -22.21 1.94 1.33
CA PHE A 166 -21.61 3.28 1.53
C PHE A 166 -22.25 4.00 2.73
N SER A 167 -21.46 4.69 3.53
CA SER A 167 -21.89 5.31 4.78
C SER A 167 -22.32 6.77 4.58
N ALA A 168 -23.53 7.13 5.04
CA ALA A 168 -23.97 8.53 5.08
C ALA A 168 -23.06 9.44 5.95
N ARG A 169 -22.18 8.87 6.78
CA ARG A 169 -21.16 9.60 7.53
C ARG A 169 -19.80 9.67 6.83
N ALA A 170 -19.62 9.15 5.61
CA ALA A 170 -18.30 9.05 4.98
C ALA A 170 -17.63 10.43 4.82
N ARG A 171 -18.33 11.40 4.20
CA ARG A 171 -17.90 12.80 4.13
C ARG A 171 -17.61 13.41 5.52
N GLN A 172 -18.47 13.15 6.52
CA GLN A 172 -18.26 13.63 7.90
C GLN A 172 -16.98 13.06 8.55
N ARG A 173 -16.73 11.75 8.41
CA ARG A 173 -15.54 11.09 8.95
C ARG A 173 -14.27 11.55 8.24
N TYR A 174 -14.32 11.72 6.91
CA TYR A 174 -13.24 12.30 6.13
C TYR A 174 -12.84 13.68 6.67
N LEU A 175 -13.82 14.58 6.82
CA LEU A 175 -13.58 15.95 7.27
C LEU A 175 -12.97 16.02 8.68
N ALA A 176 -13.37 15.10 9.57
CA ALA A 176 -12.82 15.02 10.93
C ALA A 176 -11.35 14.55 11.01
N HIS A 177 -10.80 13.99 9.92
CA HIS A 177 -9.50 13.30 9.92
C HIS A 177 -8.49 13.86 8.91
N PHE A 178 -8.94 14.28 7.73
CA PHE A 178 -8.08 14.72 6.63
C PHE A 178 -8.18 16.22 6.34
N GLY A 179 -9.19 16.93 6.84
CA GLY A 179 -9.25 18.40 6.76
C GLY A 179 -10.67 18.94 6.82
N GLY A 180 -10.84 20.15 7.38
CA GLY A 180 -12.17 20.72 7.67
C GLY A 180 -13.01 21.13 6.45
N ALA A 181 -12.53 20.93 5.22
CA ALA A 181 -13.26 21.16 3.98
C ALA A 181 -12.80 20.17 2.89
N THR A 182 -13.67 19.84 1.93
CA THR A 182 -13.30 19.09 0.71
C THR A 182 -12.92 20.01 -0.45
N ASN A 183 -13.59 21.16 -0.57
CA ASN A 183 -13.28 22.26 -1.50
C ASN A 183 -12.53 23.37 -0.74
N TYR A 184 -11.26 23.64 -1.09
CA TYR A 184 -10.46 24.69 -0.43
C TYR A 184 -9.24 25.13 -1.25
N GLN A 185 -8.61 26.24 -0.85
CA GLN A 185 -7.31 26.65 -1.38
C GLN A 185 -6.32 27.04 -0.29
N VAL A 186 -5.01 26.91 -0.57
CA VAL A 186 -3.92 27.34 0.30
C VAL A 186 -2.81 28.09 -0.46
N PRO A 187 -2.27 29.20 0.07
CA PRO A 187 -1.23 29.98 -0.60
C PRO A 187 0.16 29.39 -0.35
N ILE A 188 0.76 28.76 -1.36
CA ILE A 188 2.09 28.13 -1.29
C ILE A 188 3.04 28.84 -2.26
N ALA A 189 4.15 29.39 -1.77
CA ALA A 189 5.17 30.07 -2.59
C ALA A 189 4.57 31.07 -3.60
N ASN A 190 3.64 31.92 -3.15
CA ASN A 190 2.87 32.89 -3.95
C ASN A 190 2.07 32.29 -5.13
N HIS A 191 1.74 31.00 -5.08
CA HIS A 191 0.72 30.35 -5.91
C HIS A 191 -0.50 30.01 -5.05
N SER A 192 -1.67 29.86 -5.65
CA SER A 192 -2.82 29.23 -4.96
C SER A 192 -2.92 27.76 -5.34
N PHE A 193 -2.82 26.88 -4.35
CA PHE A 193 -3.14 25.46 -4.52
C PHE A 193 -4.63 25.28 -4.34
N VAL A 194 -5.36 24.87 -5.38
CA VAL A 194 -6.81 24.71 -5.39
C VAL A 194 -7.18 23.23 -5.34
N PHE A 195 -7.96 22.84 -4.34
CA PHE A 195 -8.45 21.48 -4.11
C PHE A 195 -9.95 21.42 -4.42
N ILE A 196 -10.34 20.54 -5.35
CA ILE A 196 -11.73 20.34 -5.76
C ILE A 196 -12.24 18.95 -5.35
N ASP A 197 -13.43 18.92 -4.75
CA ASP A 197 -14.20 17.72 -4.43
C ASP A 197 -14.72 17.05 -5.70
N ALA A 198 -13.83 16.37 -6.43
CA ALA A 198 -14.16 15.75 -7.71
C ALA A 198 -15.34 14.75 -7.63
N PRO A 199 -15.48 13.90 -6.59
CA PRO A 199 -16.68 13.08 -6.43
C PRO A 199 -17.95 13.93 -6.24
N GLY A 200 -17.90 14.98 -5.42
CA GLY A 200 -19.02 15.90 -5.21
C GLY A 200 -19.38 16.71 -6.46
N LEU A 201 -18.38 17.11 -7.25
CA LEU A 201 -18.57 17.79 -8.54
C LEU A 201 -19.27 16.87 -9.55
N VAL A 202 -18.93 15.58 -9.59
CA VAL A 202 -19.63 14.59 -10.42
C VAL A 202 -21.08 14.41 -9.94
N GLU A 203 -21.30 14.27 -8.64
CA GLU A 203 -22.65 14.15 -8.04
C GLU A 203 -23.51 15.41 -8.33
N GLU A 204 -22.91 16.60 -8.30
CA GLU A 204 -23.56 17.88 -8.60
C GLU A 204 -23.84 18.07 -10.11
N ASP A 205 -22.88 17.70 -10.97
CA ASP A 205 -22.99 17.83 -12.43
C ASP A 205 -24.07 16.90 -13.03
N TYR A 206 -24.28 15.72 -12.45
CA TYR A 206 -25.44 14.88 -12.79
C TYR A 206 -26.77 15.59 -12.51
N VAL A 207 -26.92 16.24 -11.36
CA VAL A 207 -28.17 16.94 -10.98
C VAL A 207 -28.38 18.20 -11.81
N ARG A 208 -27.31 18.92 -12.16
CA ARG A 208 -27.35 20.03 -13.12
C ARG A 208 -27.83 19.54 -14.50
N TYR A 209 -27.23 18.46 -15.00
CA TYR A 209 -27.56 17.91 -16.32
C TYR A 209 -28.99 17.34 -16.39
N GLU A 210 -29.49 16.67 -15.34
CA GLU A 210 -30.89 16.21 -15.26
C GLU A 210 -31.92 17.36 -15.31
N GLN A 211 -31.51 18.61 -15.14
CA GLN A 211 -32.34 19.82 -15.25
C GLN A 211 -32.12 20.61 -16.55
N GLU A 212 -31.25 20.14 -17.46
CA GLU A 212 -30.87 20.81 -18.72
C GLU A 212 -30.19 22.20 -18.56
N GLU A 213 -29.87 22.60 -17.33
CA GLU A 213 -29.26 23.91 -17.00
C GLU A 213 -27.77 23.99 -17.39
N PRO A 214 -27.29 25.06 -18.05
CA PRO A 214 -25.87 25.23 -18.37
C PRO A 214 -25.02 25.58 -17.13
N PHE A 215 -23.69 25.55 -17.25
CA PHE A 215 -22.79 25.90 -16.12
C PHE A 215 -22.82 27.39 -15.77
N GLU A 216 -23.13 28.22 -16.76
CA GLU A 216 -23.20 29.67 -16.69
C GLU A 216 -24.37 30.16 -15.83
N ASP A 217 -25.50 29.44 -15.85
CA ASP A 217 -26.71 29.76 -15.09
C ASP A 217 -26.80 28.95 -13.77
N TRP A 218 -26.12 27.80 -13.67
CA TRP A 218 -26.07 27.00 -12.44
C TRP A 218 -25.17 27.63 -11.36
N ALA A 219 -25.79 28.34 -10.42
CA ALA A 219 -25.11 29.02 -9.31
C ALA A 219 -24.27 28.07 -8.40
N GLY A 220 -24.65 26.79 -8.33
CA GLY A 220 -24.05 25.78 -7.46
C GLY A 220 -24.89 25.44 -6.24
N MET A 221 -24.79 24.19 -5.77
CA MET A 221 -25.38 23.76 -4.50
C MET A 221 -24.67 24.43 -3.31
N PRO A 222 -25.36 24.79 -2.21
CA PRO A 222 -24.73 25.44 -1.07
C PRO A 222 -23.61 24.59 -0.44
N GLY A 223 -22.37 25.09 -0.47
CA GLY A 223 -21.17 24.36 -0.06
C GLY A 223 -20.66 23.31 -1.06
N GLY A 224 -21.25 23.26 -2.26
CA GLY A 224 -20.90 22.37 -3.36
C GLY A 224 -19.61 22.73 -4.06
N ALA A 225 -19.28 21.97 -5.11
CA ALA A 225 -18.05 22.19 -5.88
C ALA A 225 -18.23 23.33 -6.88
N ILE A 226 -19.39 23.43 -7.54
CA ILE A 226 -19.64 24.49 -8.53
C ILE A 226 -19.75 25.86 -7.84
N GLU A 227 -20.40 25.95 -6.67
CA GLU A 227 -20.48 27.20 -5.89
C GLU A 227 -19.07 27.71 -5.50
N TYR A 228 -18.16 26.79 -5.16
CA TYR A 228 -16.77 27.13 -4.86
C TYR A 228 -15.98 27.60 -6.10
N VAL A 229 -16.14 26.93 -7.24
CA VAL A 229 -15.46 27.31 -8.49
C VAL A 229 -15.99 28.62 -9.06
N ASN A 230 -17.30 28.87 -8.98
CA ASN A 230 -17.93 30.16 -9.29
C ASN A 230 -17.34 31.28 -8.43
N ARG A 231 -17.08 31.02 -7.14
CA ARG A 231 -16.42 31.96 -6.23
C ARG A 231 -14.96 32.22 -6.62
N LEU A 232 -14.21 31.20 -7.04
CA LEU A 232 -12.84 31.35 -7.56
C LEU A 232 -12.80 32.18 -8.86
N ALA A 233 -13.78 32.01 -9.76
CA ALA A 233 -13.87 32.80 -10.99
C ALA A 233 -14.03 34.32 -10.74
N GLN A 234 -14.54 34.70 -9.55
CA GLN A 234 -14.80 36.08 -9.14
C GLN A 234 -13.67 36.70 -8.29
N GLU A 235 -12.58 35.99 -8.00
CA GLU A 235 -11.47 36.55 -7.21
C GLU A 235 -10.76 37.69 -7.94
N VAL A 236 -10.59 38.83 -7.26
CA VAL A 236 -9.89 40.00 -7.79
C VAL A 236 -8.38 39.83 -7.61
N ASN A 237 -7.63 39.85 -8.72
CA ASN A 237 -6.18 39.65 -8.78
C ASN A 237 -5.70 38.32 -8.12
N PRO A 238 -6.15 37.16 -8.61
CA PRO A 238 -5.80 35.87 -8.03
C PRO A 238 -4.30 35.56 -8.21
N LEU A 239 -3.73 34.82 -7.24
CA LEU A 239 -2.41 34.21 -7.40
C LEU A 239 -2.46 33.13 -8.50
N PRO A 240 -1.35 32.86 -9.22
CA PRO A 240 -1.32 31.79 -10.23
C PRO A 240 -1.70 30.45 -9.60
N ARG A 241 -2.65 29.75 -10.22
CA ARG A 241 -3.31 28.59 -9.61
C ARG A 241 -2.71 27.27 -10.06
N ILE A 242 -2.58 26.32 -9.14
CA ILE A 242 -2.31 24.90 -9.42
C ILE A 242 -3.54 24.12 -8.97
N LEU A 243 -4.13 23.35 -9.87
CA LEU A 243 -5.39 22.64 -9.62
C LEU A 243 -5.12 21.17 -9.24
N PHE A 244 -5.78 20.72 -8.19
CA PHE A 244 -5.79 19.34 -7.74
C PHE A 244 -7.23 18.80 -7.82
N SER A 245 -7.44 17.77 -8.65
CA SER A 245 -8.73 17.07 -8.84
C SER A 245 -8.47 15.58 -8.80
N HIS A 246 -9.14 14.83 -7.92
CA HIS A 246 -8.85 13.40 -7.78
C HIS A 246 -9.17 12.64 -9.07
N ILE A 247 -10.38 12.84 -9.61
CA ILE A 247 -10.79 12.33 -10.91
C ILE A 247 -10.11 13.18 -12.02
N PRO A 248 -9.43 12.56 -13.01
CA PRO A 248 -8.78 13.26 -14.11
C PRO A 248 -9.75 13.98 -15.07
N LEU A 249 -9.26 15.00 -15.77
CA LEU A 249 -10.08 15.80 -16.71
C LEU A 249 -10.40 15.03 -18.00
N SER A 250 -11.53 15.37 -18.63
CA SER A 250 -12.06 14.66 -19.80
C SER A 250 -11.08 14.63 -20.97
N ARG A 251 -10.92 13.47 -21.60
CA ARG A 251 -10.10 13.27 -22.81
C ARG A 251 -10.78 12.31 -23.80
N SER A 252 -10.13 12.05 -24.92
CA SER A 252 -10.53 10.97 -25.84
C SER A 252 -9.92 9.64 -25.38
N ALA A 253 -10.60 8.52 -25.63
CA ALA A 253 -10.06 7.20 -25.31
C ALA A 253 -8.79 6.85 -26.13
N ALA A 254 -8.55 7.56 -27.23
CA ALA A 254 -7.37 7.42 -28.09
C ALA A 254 -6.24 8.43 -27.76
N THR A 255 -6.42 9.29 -26.74
CA THR A 255 -5.40 10.24 -26.31
C THR A 255 -4.23 9.48 -25.67
N ASP A 256 -3.03 9.65 -26.22
CA ASP A 256 -1.81 9.11 -25.62
C ASP A 256 -1.53 9.78 -24.26
N CYS A 257 -1.06 8.97 -23.31
CA CYS A 257 -0.69 9.36 -21.95
C CYS A 257 0.82 9.57 -21.78
N GLY A 258 1.61 9.36 -22.84
CA GLY A 258 3.05 9.54 -22.84
C GLY A 258 3.84 8.32 -22.36
N PRO A 259 5.18 8.32 -22.56
CA PRO A 259 6.03 7.13 -22.48
C PRO A 259 6.31 6.61 -21.05
N LEU A 260 5.72 7.24 -20.02
CA LEU A 260 5.89 6.85 -18.61
C LEU A 260 4.71 6.05 -18.05
N ARG A 261 3.62 5.91 -18.82
CA ARG A 261 2.51 4.99 -18.53
C ARG A 261 2.95 3.54 -18.77
N GLU A 262 2.44 2.60 -17.98
CA GLU A 262 2.71 1.17 -18.22
C GLU A 262 1.78 0.55 -19.26
N ARG A 263 0.49 0.93 -19.32
CA ARG A 263 -0.52 0.25 -20.15
C ARG A 263 -1.59 1.19 -20.71
N GLY A 264 -1.76 1.14 -22.04
CA GLY A 264 -2.91 1.71 -22.74
C GLY A 264 -3.09 3.21 -22.55
N SER A 265 -4.34 3.64 -22.41
CA SER A 265 -4.80 5.00 -22.16
C SER A 265 -5.98 4.97 -21.19
N ILE A 266 -6.35 6.12 -20.59
CA ILE A 266 -7.52 6.20 -19.70
C ILE A 266 -8.79 6.01 -20.53
N GLN A 267 -9.52 4.93 -20.29
CA GLN A 267 -10.80 4.65 -20.94
C GLN A 267 -11.95 5.35 -20.22
N ARG A 268 -12.92 5.88 -20.96
CA ARG A 268 -14.16 6.40 -20.38
C ARG A 268 -14.93 5.25 -19.71
N GLY A 269 -15.36 5.48 -18.47
CA GLY A 269 -16.11 4.50 -17.69
C GLY A 269 -16.65 5.14 -16.41
N ALA A 270 -17.83 4.71 -16.00
CA ALA A 270 -18.50 5.14 -14.78
C ALA A 270 -19.38 4.00 -14.24
N GLY A 271 -19.65 4.01 -12.94
CA GLY A 271 -20.52 3.03 -12.29
C GLY A 271 -20.66 3.27 -10.80
N MET A 272 -21.17 2.28 -10.07
CA MET A 272 -21.38 2.39 -8.62
C MET A 272 -20.05 2.64 -7.88
N GLY A 273 -19.81 3.88 -7.46
CA GLY A 273 -18.63 4.28 -6.68
C GLY A 273 -17.42 4.75 -7.45
N TYR A 274 -17.47 4.87 -8.78
CA TYR A 274 -16.31 5.28 -9.59
C TYR A 274 -16.71 5.97 -10.90
N GLN A 275 -15.84 6.85 -11.40
CA GLN A 275 -15.92 7.47 -12.72
C GLN A 275 -14.51 7.91 -13.13
N ASN A 276 -13.96 7.30 -14.18
CA ASN A 276 -12.53 7.40 -14.55
C ASN A 276 -12.09 8.79 -15.06
N LEU A 277 -13.05 9.61 -15.48
CA LEU A 277 -12.84 10.90 -16.17
C LEU A 277 -14.01 11.84 -15.89
N LEU A 278 -13.72 13.11 -15.61
CA LEU A 278 -14.76 14.15 -15.54
C LEU A 278 -15.48 14.33 -16.90
N GLY A 279 -16.69 14.89 -16.86
CA GLY A 279 -17.44 15.23 -18.07
C GLY A 279 -16.73 16.31 -18.90
N ARG A 280 -17.04 16.37 -20.20
CA ARG A 280 -16.40 17.32 -21.13
C ARG A 280 -16.68 18.77 -20.75
N HIS A 281 -17.95 19.09 -20.52
CA HIS A 281 -18.38 20.42 -20.09
C HIS A 281 -17.85 20.77 -18.69
N THR A 282 -17.91 19.81 -17.75
CA THR A 282 -17.32 19.90 -16.41
C THR A 282 -15.83 20.28 -16.45
N SER A 283 -15.07 19.64 -17.34
CA SER A 283 -13.63 19.88 -17.48
C SER A 283 -13.33 21.24 -18.11
N GLN A 284 -14.09 21.64 -19.12
CA GLN A 284 -13.93 22.95 -19.76
C GLN A 284 -14.29 24.08 -18.77
N TYR A 285 -15.39 23.94 -18.04
CA TYR A 285 -15.80 24.84 -16.95
C TYR A 285 -14.68 25.01 -15.91
N LEU A 286 -14.08 23.92 -15.41
CA LEU A 286 -12.94 24.01 -14.49
C LEU A 286 -11.75 24.78 -15.08
N LEU A 287 -11.38 24.51 -16.33
CA LEU A 287 -10.26 25.19 -16.99
C LEU A 287 -10.53 26.69 -17.19
N ASP A 288 -11.72 27.04 -17.68
CA ASP A 288 -12.09 28.41 -18.04
C ASP A 288 -12.41 29.27 -16.82
N SER A 289 -12.95 28.70 -15.74
CA SER A 289 -13.25 29.41 -14.48
C SER A 289 -12.03 29.52 -13.55
N ILE A 290 -11.23 28.45 -13.41
CA ILE A 290 -10.07 28.44 -12.50
C ILE A 290 -8.82 29.03 -13.17
N LYS A 291 -8.63 28.79 -14.48
CA LYS A 291 -7.45 29.19 -15.26
C LYS A 291 -6.11 28.76 -14.63
N PRO A 292 -5.93 27.45 -14.32
CA PRO A 292 -4.73 26.95 -13.66
C PRO A 292 -3.52 26.89 -14.62
N LEU A 293 -2.31 26.96 -14.06
CA LEU A 293 -1.06 26.76 -14.80
C LEU A 293 -0.82 25.29 -15.18
N VAL A 294 -1.29 24.38 -14.31
CA VAL A 294 -1.13 22.93 -14.42
C VAL A 294 -2.19 22.26 -13.54
N VAL A 295 -2.61 21.06 -13.94
CA VAL A 295 -3.51 20.19 -13.17
C VAL A 295 -2.79 18.92 -12.73
N PHE A 296 -3.03 18.46 -11.50
CA PHE A 296 -2.57 17.16 -11.01
C PHE A 296 -3.76 16.31 -10.54
N SER A 297 -3.81 15.04 -10.96
CA SER A 297 -4.91 14.11 -10.67
C SER A 297 -4.46 12.71 -10.20
N GLY A 298 -5.40 11.83 -9.83
CA GLY A 298 -5.20 10.44 -9.36
C GLY A 298 -6.18 9.47 -10.03
N ASP A 299 -6.81 8.58 -9.25
CA ASP A 299 -7.94 7.65 -9.60
C ASP A 299 -7.63 6.57 -10.66
N ASP A 300 -6.96 6.89 -11.77
CA ASP A 300 -6.56 5.92 -12.81
C ASP A 300 -5.34 5.04 -12.40
N HIS A 301 -4.68 5.38 -11.30
CA HIS A 301 -3.52 4.69 -10.71
C HIS A 301 -2.22 4.65 -11.55
N ASP A 302 -2.26 4.77 -12.87
CA ASP A 302 -1.09 4.83 -13.75
C ASP A 302 -0.78 6.28 -14.19
N TYR A 303 0.45 6.53 -14.66
CA TYR A 303 0.82 7.87 -15.13
C TYR A 303 0.03 8.24 -16.40
N CYS A 304 -0.40 9.49 -16.51
CA CYS A 304 -0.90 10.04 -17.76
C CYS A 304 -0.60 11.53 -17.86
N GLU A 305 0.14 11.95 -18.88
CA GLU A 305 0.44 13.35 -19.16
C GLU A 305 -0.27 13.78 -20.44
N VAL A 306 -1.11 14.83 -20.37
CA VAL A 306 -1.92 15.33 -21.48
C VAL A 306 -1.96 16.85 -21.51
N GLN A 307 -2.34 17.41 -22.67
CA GLN A 307 -2.57 18.85 -22.86
C GLN A 307 -4.05 19.07 -23.18
N HIS A 308 -4.71 19.92 -22.40
CA HIS A 308 -6.12 20.30 -22.60
C HIS A 308 -6.20 21.68 -23.27
N PRO A 309 -6.97 21.87 -24.35
CA PRO A 309 -7.19 23.19 -24.92
C PRO A 309 -8.03 24.06 -23.98
N VAL A 310 -7.66 25.33 -23.84
CA VAL A 310 -8.47 26.34 -23.15
C VAL A 310 -9.47 26.94 -24.15
N SER A 311 -10.66 27.38 -23.72
CA SER A 311 -11.62 28.00 -24.63
C SER A 311 -11.08 29.31 -25.24
N GLY A 312 -11.06 29.36 -26.57
CA GLY A 312 -10.73 30.54 -27.38
C GLY A 312 -9.54 30.33 -28.34
N ASP A 313 -9.47 31.14 -29.39
CA ASP A 313 -8.47 31.08 -30.48
C ASP A 313 -7.02 31.44 -30.06
N SER A 314 -6.70 31.39 -28.76
CA SER A 314 -5.35 31.69 -28.25
C SER A 314 -4.32 30.60 -28.53
N GLY A 315 -4.77 29.38 -28.89
CA GLY A 315 -3.92 28.20 -29.03
C GLY A 315 -3.30 27.71 -27.71
N GLN A 316 -3.75 28.24 -26.56
CA GLN A 316 -3.22 27.90 -25.25
C GLN A 316 -3.77 26.55 -24.77
N SER A 317 -2.92 25.79 -24.09
CA SER A 317 -3.30 24.54 -23.44
C SER A 317 -2.78 24.49 -22.01
N VAL A 318 -3.56 23.84 -21.14
CA VAL A 318 -3.19 23.53 -19.76
C VAL A 318 -2.76 22.08 -19.71
N ARG A 319 -1.57 21.84 -19.14
CA ARG A 319 -1.06 20.49 -18.95
C ARG A 319 -1.69 19.85 -17.72
N GLU A 320 -2.09 18.59 -17.86
CA GLU A 320 -2.46 17.73 -16.72
C GLU A 320 -1.48 16.57 -16.59
N VAL A 321 -1.14 16.24 -15.34
CA VAL A 321 -0.46 14.99 -14.98
C VAL A 321 -1.33 14.21 -13.99
N SER A 322 -1.90 13.11 -14.46
CA SER A 322 -2.44 12.06 -13.58
C SER A 322 -1.25 11.36 -12.93
N VAL A 323 -1.12 11.52 -11.62
CA VAL A 323 0.01 11.06 -10.82
C VAL A 323 -0.18 9.58 -10.52
N LYS A 324 0.85 8.80 -10.79
CA LYS A 324 0.86 7.35 -10.60
C LYS A 324 0.70 6.97 -9.11
N SER A 325 -0.18 6.02 -8.81
CA SER A 325 -0.46 5.52 -7.46
C SER A 325 0.81 5.16 -6.70
N PHE A 326 0.84 5.52 -5.41
CA PHE A 326 1.92 5.17 -4.48
C PHE A 326 1.82 3.71 -3.98
N SER A 327 0.71 3.02 -4.24
CA SER A 327 0.41 1.69 -3.72
C SER A 327 0.74 0.58 -4.72
N MET A 328 1.47 -0.45 -4.26
CA MET A 328 1.73 -1.66 -5.05
C MET A 328 0.50 -2.56 -5.28
N ALA A 329 -0.66 -2.21 -4.71
CA ALA A 329 -1.89 -2.96 -4.86
C ALA A 329 -2.65 -2.64 -6.17
N MET A 330 -2.35 -1.51 -6.81
CA MET A 330 -3.27 -0.83 -7.74
C MET A 330 -2.88 -1.00 -9.21
N GLY A 331 -2.77 -2.26 -9.62
CA GLY A 331 -2.58 -2.69 -11.01
C GLY A 331 -1.20 -2.40 -11.63
N VAL A 332 -0.51 -1.38 -11.16
CA VAL A 332 0.81 -0.91 -11.62
C VAL A 332 1.97 -1.79 -11.12
N ARG A 333 3.01 -1.92 -11.95
CA ARG A 333 4.27 -2.57 -11.60
C ARG A 333 5.18 -1.69 -10.77
N ARG A 334 5.29 -0.39 -11.10
CA ARG A 334 6.23 0.53 -10.43
C ARG A 334 5.52 1.74 -9.84
N PRO A 335 4.95 1.64 -8.63
CA PRO A 335 4.28 2.74 -7.94
C PRO A 335 5.08 4.05 -7.96
N GLY A 336 4.42 5.20 -7.83
CA GLY A 336 5.05 6.49 -8.04
C GLY A 336 4.63 7.59 -7.08
N PHE A 337 5.20 8.77 -7.32
CA PHE A 337 4.83 10.06 -6.77
C PHE A 337 5.41 11.16 -7.67
N GLN A 338 4.84 12.36 -7.63
CA GLN A 338 5.40 13.53 -8.31
C GLN A 338 6.23 14.36 -7.33
N LEU A 339 7.37 14.88 -7.77
CA LEU A 339 8.02 16.03 -7.13
C LEU A 339 7.63 17.31 -7.87
N LEU A 340 7.32 18.37 -7.13
CA LEU A 340 6.99 19.70 -7.63
C LEU A 340 7.85 20.74 -6.88
N SER A 341 8.70 21.46 -7.60
CA SER A 341 9.46 22.61 -7.10
C SER A 341 8.78 23.92 -7.49
N LEU A 342 8.74 24.89 -6.58
CA LEU A 342 8.09 26.19 -6.78
C LEU A 342 9.00 27.36 -6.42
N VAL A 343 8.97 28.42 -7.23
CA VAL A 343 9.54 29.73 -6.90
C VAL A 343 8.47 30.80 -7.07
N ALA A 344 8.41 31.77 -6.16
CA ALA A 344 7.41 32.84 -6.23
C ALA A 344 7.47 33.58 -7.58
N PRO A 345 6.32 33.98 -8.18
CA PRO A 345 6.29 34.73 -9.43
C PRO A 345 7.06 36.05 -9.37
N ASP A 346 7.60 36.49 -10.50
CA ASP A 346 8.32 37.77 -10.59
C ASP A 346 7.45 38.88 -11.19
N PRO A 347 7.17 39.99 -10.47
CA PRO A 347 6.49 41.15 -11.04
C PRO A 347 7.25 41.79 -12.21
N SER A 348 8.58 41.63 -12.28
CA SER A 348 9.42 42.16 -13.36
C SER A 348 9.62 41.18 -14.53
N SER A 349 9.23 39.91 -14.35
CA SER A 349 9.30 38.87 -15.39
C SER A 349 8.07 37.93 -15.30
N PRO A 350 6.86 38.41 -15.63
CA PRO A 350 5.62 37.67 -15.43
C PRO A 350 5.48 36.43 -16.34
N SER A 351 6.30 36.32 -17.40
CA SER A 351 6.38 35.15 -18.29
C SER A 351 7.47 34.16 -17.89
N SER A 352 8.09 34.31 -16.71
CA SER A 352 9.10 33.36 -16.20
C SER A 352 8.44 32.08 -15.66
N GLN A 353 9.08 30.93 -15.84
CA GLN A 353 8.56 29.66 -15.34
C GLN A 353 8.70 29.60 -13.81
N THR A 354 7.57 29.53 -13.10
CA THR A 354 7.50 29.59 -11.63
C THR A 354 7.41 28.22 -10.94
N PHE A 355 7.12 27.17 -11.71
CA PHE A 355 7.00 25.80 -11.22
C PHE A 355 7.70 24.81 -12.15
N SER A 356 8.16 23.69 -11.61
CA SER A 356 8.59 22.54 -12.41
C SER A 356 8.36 21.27 -11.62
N ASP A 357 8.00 20.19 -12.30
CA ASP A 357 7.73 18.89 -11.69
C ASP A 357 8.46 17.74 -12.40
N THR A 358 8.54 16.60 -11.73
CA THR A 358 9.08 15.35 -12.30
C THR A 358 8.52 14.12 -11.59
N PRO A 359 8.15 13.04 -12.32
CA PRO A 359 7.71 11.79 -11.73
C PRO A 359 8.87 10.96 -11.18
N CYS A 360 8.64 10.29 -10.06
CA CYS A 360 9.59 9.35 -9.46
C CYS A 360 8.95 7.98 -9.24
N HIS A 361 9.71 6.92 -9.56
CA HIS A 361 9.19 5.55 -9.58
C HIS A 361 9.87 4.66 -8.53
N LEU A 362 9.06 4.06 -7.67
CA LEU A 362 9.40 3.03 -6.69
C LEU A 362 9.73 1.70 -7.42
N PRO A 363 10.21 0.64 -6.73
CA PRO A 363 10.61 -0.60 -7.39
C PRO A 363 9.43 -1.55 -7.67
N ASP A 364 9.57 -2.43 -8.67
CA ASP A 364 8.59 -3.50 -8.93
C ASP A 364 8.71 -4.60 -7.86
N GLN A 365 8.04 -4.36 -6.73
CA GLN A 365 7.95 -5.27 -5.61
C GLN A 365 7.30 -6.62 -6.00
N MET A 366 6.40 -6.61 -7.00
CA MET A 366 5.75 -7.82 -7.53
C MET A 366 6.74 -8.69 -8.29
N GLN A 367 7.58 -8.11 -9.17
CA GLN A 367 8.67 -8.82 -9.86
C GLN A 367 9.75 -9.30 -8.89
N ILE A 368 10.06 -8.51 -7.86
CA ILE A 368 10.98 -8.94 -6.78
C ILE A 368 10.46 -10.24 -6.14
N TYR A 369 9.20 -10.27 -5.70
CA TYR A 369 8.59 -11.45 -5.07
C TYR A 369 8.40 -12.64 -6.04
N THR A 370 7.92 -12.40 -7.27
CA THR A 370 7.55 -13.46 -8.21
C THR A 370 8.70 -14.01 -9.05
N HIS A 371 9.74 -13.21 -9.33
CA HIS A 371 10.85 -13.60 -10.21
C HIS A 371 12.15 -13.70 -9.41
N VAL A 372 12.66 -12.60 -8.87
CA VAL A 372 14.02 -12.53 -8.30
C VAL A 372 14.18 -13.54 -7.17
N TYR A 373 13.29 -13.47 -6.18
CA TYR A 373 13.30 -14.36 -5.05
C TYR A 373 12.96 -15.82 -5.43
N ALA A 374 12.02 -16.06 -6.35
CA ALA A 374 11.64 -17.40 -6.78
C ALA A 374 12.80 -18.12 -7.50
N ILE A 375 13.53 -17.42 -8.38
CA ILE A 375 14.70 -17.94 -9.09
C ILE A 375 15.82 -18.28 -8.10
N PHE A 376 16.17 -17.37 -7.18
CA PHE A 376 17.19 -17.67 -6.16
C PHE A 376 16.74 -18.77 -5.18
N GLY A 377 15.44 -18.90 -4.92
CA GLY A 377 14.82 -20.03 -4.20
C GLY A 377 15.07 -21.37 -4.88
N ALA A 378 14.73 -21.47 -6.16
CA ALA A 378 14.93 -22.68 -6.97
C ALA A 378 16.42 -23.05 -7.11
N LEU A 379 17.30 -22.06 -7.34
CA LEU A 379 18.75 -22.26 -7.40
C LEU A 379 19.31 -22.75 -6.05
N SER A 380 18.85 -22.19 -4.93
CA SER A 380 19.26 -22.63 -3.59
C SER A 380 18.81 -24.07 -3.31
N LEU A 381 17.57 -24.42 -3.67
CA LEU A 381 17.07 -25.78 -3.54
C LEU A 381 17.88 -26.77 -4.39
N ALA A 382 18.21 -26.43 -5.64
CA ALA A 382 19.03 -27.26 -6.51
C ALA A 382 20.44 -27.53 -5.94
N VAL A 383 21.06 -26.52 -5.32
CA VAL A 383 22.35 -26.68 -4.62
C VAL A 383 22.21 -27.62 -3.40
N LEU A 384 21.16 -27.49 -2.59
CA LEU A 384 20.93 -28.35 -1.42
C LEU A 384 20.62 -29.80 -1.81
N VAL A 385 19.85 -30.01 -2.88
CA VAL A 385 19.61 -31.34 -3.49
C VAL A 385 20.95 -31.96 -3.93
N TYR A 386 21.77 -31.22 -4.69
CA TYR A 386 23.08 -31.69 -5.17
C TYR A 386 24.03 -32.08 -4.03
N LEU A 387 24.05 -31.30 -2.93
CA LEU A 387 24.84 -31.61 -1.73
C LEU A 387 24.35 -32.89 -1.05
N ASN A 388 23.04 -33.08 -0.90
CA ASN A 388 22.47 -34.25 -0.24
C ASN A 388 22.65 -35.53 -1.08
N VAL A 389 22.42 -35.48 -2.40
CA VAL A 389 22.65 -36.63 -3.31
C VAL A 389 24.12 -37.08 -3.27
N LYS A 390 25.07 -36.15 -3.19
CA LYS A 390 26.50 -36.46 -3.06
C LYS A 390 26.93 -37.07 -1.73
N GLN A 391 26.05 -37.15 -0.73
CA GLN A 391 26.33 -37.86 0.53
C GLN A 391 25.85 -39.32 0.50
N GLU A 392 24.85 -39.64 -0.32
CA GLU A 392 24.29 -41.00 -0.36
C GLU A 392 25.05 -41.94 -1.32
N THR A 393 25.96 -41.44 -2.17
CA THR A 393 26.90 -42.28 -2.90
C THR A 393 27.81 -43.05 -1.92
N PRO A 394 27.71 -44.39 -1.79
CA PRO A 394 28.42 -45.10 -0.75
C PRO A 394 29.93 -45.07 -1.02
N LYS A 395 30.71 -44.63 -0.02
CA LYS A 395 32.12 -45.04 0.05
C LYS A 395 32.12 -46.54 0.35
N HIS A 396 32.24 -47.38 -0.68
CA HIS A 396 32.68 -48.75 -0.52
C HIS A 396 34.02 -48.74 0.23
N ARG A 397 33.98 -48.97 1.54
CA ARG A 397 35.13 -49.50 2.25
C ARG A 397 35.36 -50.90 1.68
N PRO A 398 36.55 -51.23 1.16
CA PRO A 398 36.86 -52.63 0.92
C PRO A 398 36.75 -53.35 2.26
N THR A 399 36.01 -54.46 2.30
CA THR A 399 35.91 -55.27 3.50
C THR A 399 37.26 -55.92 3.74
N GLU A 400 38.04 -55.42 4.71
CA GLU A 400 39.19 -56.18 5.19
C GLU A 400 38.68 -57.51 5.73
N LEU A 401 39.17 -58.60 5.14
CA LEU A 401 38.74 -59.95 5.46
C LEU A 401 39.37 -60.36 6.79
N GLY A 402 38.73 -59.95 7.89
CA GLY A 402 39.21 -60.11 9.25
C GLY A 402 39.61 -61.56 9.55
N LEU A 403 40.92 -61.79 9.72
CA LEU A 403 41.48 -63.11 9.92
C LEU A 403 40.92 -63.74 11.21
N LEU A 404 40.25 -64.89 11.09
CA LEU A 404 39.57 -65.57 12.21
C LEU A 404 40.57 -66.05 13.26
N LYS A 405 40.81 -65.22 14.29
CA LYS A 405 41.70 -65.54 15.41
C LYS A 405 40.96 -66.40 16.44
N VAL A 406 40.97 -67.71 16.21
CA VAL A 406 40.35 -68.72 17.08
C VAL A 406 40.97 -68.69 18.50
N PRO A 407 40.18 -68.46 19.57
CA PRO A 407 40.63 -68.67 20.94
C PRO A 407 40.60 -70.17 21.29
N GLN A 408 41.66 -70.69 21.89
CA GLN A 408 41.67 -72.07 22.41
C GLN A 408 40.86 -72.20 23.71
N ARG A 409 40.35 -73.41 23.97
CA ARG A 409 39.63 -73.75 25.21
C ARG A 409 40.57 -73.84 26.42
N GLY A 410 40.12 -73.31 27.56
CA GLY A 410 40.47 -73.83 28.89
C GLY A 410 39.22 -74.44 29.55
N PRO A 411 39.32 -75.53 30.33
CA PRO A 411 38.16 -76.19 30.93
C PRO A 411 37.78 -75.62 32.31
N GLY A 412 36.49 -75.57 32.60
CA GLY A 412 35.93 -75.26 33.93
C GLY A 412 34.46 -75.73 34.01
N LEU A 413 34.07 -76.34 35.14
CA LEU A 413 32.72 -76.86 35.36
C LEU A 413 31.74 -75.80 35.91
N PRO A 414 30.41 -76.01 35.78
CA PRO A 414 29.40 -74.96 36.00
C PRO A 414 28.85 -74.89 37.43
N LEU A 415 28.22 -73.76 37.78
CA LEU A 415 27.51 -73.57 39.06
C LEU A 415 26.16 -72.85 38.88
N LEU A 416 25.09 -73.67 38.85
CA LEU A 416 23.72 -73.52 39.37
C LEU A 416 22.98 -72.16 39.46
N ARG A 417 21.67 -72.25 39.12
CA ARG A 417 20.50 -71.45 39.57
C ARG A 417 20.32 -70.03 38.98
N SER A 418 19.10 -69.53 38.73
CA SER A 418 17.74 -70.09 38.96
C SER A 418 16.68 -69.58 37.95
N ALA A 419 15.64 -70.37 37.69
CA ALA A 419 14.34 -69.93 37.13
C ALA A 419 13.48 -69.23 38.22
N SER A 420 12.26 -68.70 38.05
CA SER A 420 11.21 -68.70 37.00
C SER A 420 10.42 -67.36 37.10
N LEU A 421 9.27 -66.99 36.49
CA LEU A 421 8.04 -67.61 35.91
C LEU A 421 7.73 -66.96 34.52
N ASN A 422 6.76 -67.30 33.65
CA ASN A 422 5.31 -67.59 33.71
C ASN A 422 4.44 -66.39 34.19
N VAL A 423 3.26 -66.04 33.62
CA VAL A 423 2.43 -66.63 32.53
C VAL A 423 1.49 -65.53 31.90
N PRO A 424 0.80 -65.73 30.74
CA PRO A 424 0.21 -64.62 29.95
C PRO A 424 -1.35 -64.56 29.81
N SER A 425 -1.85 -63.40 29.30
CA SER A 425 -3.17 -63.18 28.64
C SER A 425 -4.44 -63.18 29.54
N PRO A 426 -5.62 -62.61 29.13
CA PRO A 426 -6.31 -62.80 27.83
C PRO A 426 -7.03 -61.56 27.18
N ARG A 427 -7.90 -61.82 26.18
CA ARG A 427 -8.62 -60.88 25.29
C ARG A 427 -10.08 -60.60 25.71
N ILE A 428 -10.69 -59.50 25.21
CA ILE A 428 -12.16 -59.31 24.98
C ILE A 428 -12.40 -58.58 23.63
N LEU A 429 -13.62 -58.66 23.05
CA LEU A 429 -14.07 -58.07 21.75
C LEU A 429 -14.92 -56.76 21.98
N ARG A 430 -15.72 -56.11 21.11
CA ARG A 430 -16.43 -56.26 19.79
C ARG A 430 -16.78 -54.82 19.29
N SER A 431 -17.32 -54.47 18.10
CA SER A 431 -17.19 -54.94 16.69
C SER A 431 -18.15 -54.15 15.74
N ARG A 432 -17.75 -53.82 14.49
CA ARG A 432 -18.58 -53.25 13.36
C ARG A 432 -19.04 -51.76 13.51
N ALA A 433 -19.42 -51.00 12.46
CA ALA A 433 -19.64 -51.31 11.02
C ALA A 433 -19.55 -50.10 10.02
N VAL A 434 -19.31 -50.39 8.73
CA VAL A 434 -19.92 -49.83 7.47
C VAL A 434 -19.79 -48.32 7.10
N THR A 435 -18.82 -48.01 6.20
CA THR A 435 -18.92 -47.49 4.78
C THR A 435 -20.14 -46.68 4.24
N PRO A 436 -20.06 -45.93 3.08
CA PRO A 436 -18.90 -45.33 2.34
C PRO A 436 -19.18 -44.01 1.49
N ILE A 437 -18.21 -43.62 0.63
CA ILE A 437 -18.23 -42.76 -0.60
C ILE A 437 -18.64 -41.25 -0.49
N GLY A 438 -17.85 -40.36 -1.13
CA GLY A 438 -18.30 -39.03 -1.57
C GLY A 438 -17.18 -38.08 -2.05
N SER A 439 -16.94 -37.97 -3.36
CA SER A 439 -16.01 -36.99 -3.97
C SER A 439 -16.77 -35.87 -4.69
N PRO A 440 -16.32 -34.60 -4.67
CA PRO A 440 -16.82 -33.54 -5.54
C PRO A 440 -15.91 -33.30 -6.78
N ILE A 441 -16.49 -32.70 -7.83
CA ILE A 441 -15.86 -32.37 -9.12
C ILE A 441 -16.13 -30.88 -9.46
N ILE A 442 -15.24 -30.25 -10.23
CA ILE A 442 -15.30 -28.86 -10.76
C ILE A 442 -15.47 -28.97 -12.29
N PRO A 443 -16.45 -28.29 -12.94
CA PRO A 443 -16.32 -26.92 -13.47
C PRO A 443 -17.63 -26.07 -13.29
N SER A 444 -17.82 -24.81 -13.75
CA SER A 444 -17.32 -24.10 -14.95
C SER A 444 -17.28 -22.56 -14.82
N SER A 445 -16.75 -21.89 -15.85
CA SER A 445 -16.46 -20.45 -15.98
C SER A 445 -17.66 -19.49 -16.14
N PRO A 446 -17.48 -18.17 -15.91
CA PRO A 446 -18.37 -17.11 -16.41
C PRO A 446 -18.13 -16.80 -17.90
N VAL A 447 -19.06 -16.03 -18.50
CA VAL A 447 -19.08 -15.68 -19.93
C VAL A 447 -18.48 -14.29 -20.19
N LEU A 448 -17.72 -14.16 -21.28
CA LEU A 448 -17.29 -12.88 -21.86
C LEU A 448 -18.35 -12.34 -22.83
N PHE A 449 -18.66 -11.04 -22.74
CA PHE A 449 -19.24 -10.29 -23.84
C PHE A 449 -18.19 -9.30 -24.38
N ALA A 450 -18.09 -9.19 -25.70
CA ALA A 450 -17.23 -8.24 -26.39
C ALA A 450 -18.07 -7.08 -26.94
N ALA A 451 -17.52 -5.87 -26.90
CA ALA A 451 -18.07 -4.73 -27.59
C ALA A 451 -17.55 -4.68 -29.04
N THR A 452 -18.44 -4.38 -29.99
CA THR A 452 -18.11 -3.95 -31.34
C THR A 452 -18.29 -2.43 -31.43
N GLY A 453 -17.42 -1.73 -32.14
CA GLY A 453 -17.37 -0.27 -32.14
C GLY A 453 -18.20 0.43 -33.22
N ASP A 454 -17.86 1.71 -33.41
CA ASP A 454 -18.30 2.66 -34.43
C ASP A 454 -19.76 3.17 -34.31
N GLY A 455 -19.90 4.25 -33.54
CA GLY A 455 -21.11 5.07 -33.38
C GLY A 455 -20.79 6.43 -32.72
N GLU A 456 -21.60 7.45 -32.96
CA GLU A 456 -21.43 8.80 -32.39
C GLU A 456 -22.04 8.87 -30.98
N ASP A 457 -21.21 8.71 -29.94
CA ASP A 457 -21.67 8.68 -28.54
C ASP A 457 -21.43 10.01 -27.80
N ASP A 458 -22.51 10.78 -27.66
CA ASP A 458 -22.75 11.58 -26.45
C ASP A 458 -22.89 10.65 -25.23
N ILE A 459 -22.79 11.21 -24.01
CA ILE A 459 -22.86 10.41 -22.79
C ILE A 459 -24.26 9.77 -22.68
N SER A 460 -24.35 8.45 -22.89
CA SER A 460 -25.51 7.66 -22.48
C SER A 460 -25.51 7.52 -20.96
N TYR A 461 -26.19 8.44 -20.28
CA TYR A 461 -26.35 8.45 -18.83
C TYR A 461 -26.97 7.12 -18.36
N PRO A 462 -26.38 6.40 -17.39
CA PRO A 462 -27.03 5.24 -16.80
C PRO A 462 -28.33 5.69 -16.12
N PRO A 463 -29.46 4.97 -16.30
CA PRO A 463 -30.76 5.45 -15.83
C PRO A 463 -30.76 5.65 -14.32
N SER A 464 -31.08 6.89 -13.91
CA SER A 464 -31.14 7.33 -12.52
C SER A 464 -32.02 6.39 -11.68
N PRO A 465 -31.56 5.87 -10.52
CA PRO A 465 -32.25 4.82 -9.78
C PRO A 465 -33.46 5.35 -9.01
N ASN A 466 -34.56 5.62 -9.72
CA ASN A 466 -35.92 5.95 -9.28
C ASN A 466 -36.02 6.81 -8.01
N THR A 467 -36.36 8.09 -8.22
CA THR A 467 -36.74 9.08 -7.21
C THR A 467 -37.55 8.53 -6.03
N ALA A 468 -36.87 8.38 -4.88
CA ALA A 468 -37.54 8.44 -3.60
C ALA A 468 -37.86 9.93 -3.32
N PRO A 469 -39.11 10.31 -3.02
CA PRO A 469 -39.44 11.71 -2.78
C PRO A 469 -38.74 12.23 -1.52
N MET A 470 -37.97 13.32 -1.64
CA MET A 470 -37.35 13.99 -0.51
C MET A 470 -38.42 14.71 0.33
N THR A 471 -38.93 14.05 1.36
CA THR A 471 -39.89 14.63 2.31
C THR A 471 -39.18 15.66 3.22
N PRO A 472 -39.63 16.93 3.26
CA PRO A 472 -39.07 17.91 4.19
C PRO A 472 -39.57 17.63 5.63
N GLY A 473 -38.65 17.21 6.50
CA GLY A 473 -38.90 16.99 7.92
C GLY A 473 -37.69 16.30 8.59
N SER A 474 -37.39 16.54 9.87
CA SER A 474 -38.21 17.18 10.90
C SER A 474 -37.53 18.41 11.51
N LEU A 475 -38.27 19.51 11.56
CA LEU A 475 -38.15 20.50 12.62
C LEU A 475 -38.64 19.83 13.91
N PHE A 476 -37.86 19.88 14.99
CA PHE A 476 -38.32 19.49 16.33
C PHE A 476 -38.33 20.72 17.23
N ASP A 477 -39.50 21.35 17.33
CA ASP A 477 -39.84 22.25 18.42
C ASP A 477 -40.37 21.44 19.60
N LEU A 478 -39.72 21.56 20.76
CA LEU A 478 -40.28 21.19 22.06
C LEU A 478 -39.69 22.08 23.17
N GLY A 479 -40.47 23.07 23.57
CA GLY A 479 -40.46 23.59 24.95
C GLY A 479 -39.53 24.78 25.19
N ALA A 480 -40.14 25.96 25.34
CA ALA A 480 -39.47 27.12 25.93
C ALA A 480 -39.41 26.99 27.45
N GLU A 481 -38.23 27.17 28.04
CA GLU A 481 -38.06 27.79 29.36
C GLU A 481 -36.93 28.83 29.25
N ASP A 482 -37.13 30.01 29.86
CA ASP A 482 -36.25 31.16 29.74
C ASP A 482 -34.92 31.00 30.47
N HIS A 483 -33.80 30.96 29.76
CA HIS A 483 -32.51 31.41 30.30
C HIS A 483 -31.67 32.16 29.26
N THR A 484 -31.65 33.49 29.39
CA THR A 484 -30.73 34.39 28.69
C THR A 484 -29.28 34.17 29.14
N PHE A 485 -28.37 33.92 28.20
CA PHE A 485 -26.95 34.14 28.45
C PHE A 485 -26.20 34.64 27.21
N SER A 486 -25.43 35.72 27.39
CA SER A 486 -24.78 36.45 26.30
C SER A 486 -23.39 35.92 25.97
N LEU A 487 -23.00 36.03 24.70
CA LEU A 487 -21.62 35.85 24.24
C LEU A 487 -20.70 36.96 24.78
N PRO A 488 -19.51 36.63 25.31
CA PRO A 488 -18.41 37.59 25.45
C PRO A 488 -17.35 37.40 24.37
N SER A 489 -16.98 38.49 23.69
CA SER A 489 -15.78 38.57 22.84
C SER A 489 -14.50 38.77 23.68
N PRO A 490 -13.29 38.50 23.15
CA PRO A 490 -12.08 38.36 23.95
C PRO A 490 -11.48 39.69 24.43
N VAL A 491 -10.74 39.63 25.54
CA VAL A 491 -9.94 40.73 26.10
C VAL A 491 -8.52 40.23 26.37
N MET A 492 -7.51 40.99 25.94
CA MET A 492 -6.10 40.75 26.30
C MET A 492 -5.78 41.40 27.66
N ALA A 493 -4.93 40.76 28.49
CA ALA A 493 -3.84 41.44 29.23
C ALA A 493 -2.96 40.48 30.08
N THR A 494 -1.64 40.59 29.87
CA THR A 494 -0.53 40.52 30.87
C THR A 494 -0.50 39.49 32.02
N ASP A 495 0.52 38.62 31.96
CA ASP A 495 1.31 38.04 33.08
C ASP A 495 2.06 39.18 33.87
N PRO A 496 2.70 39.00 35.06
CA PRO A 496 2.94 37.78 35.85
C PRO A 496 2.71 37.87 37.38
N GLN A 497 2.64 36.71 38.07
CA GLN A 497 3.59 36.36 39.16
C GLN A 497 3.43 34.94 39.76
N ARG A 498 4.49 34.51 40.47
CA ARG A 498 4.62 33.22 41.17
C ARG A 498 3.73 33.11 42.42
N SER A 499 3.19 31.92 42.70
CA SER A 499 3.12 31.41 44.07
C SER A 499 3.26 29.88 44.13
N ARG A 500 3.66 29.34 45.30
CA ARG A 500 4.08 27.94 45.50
C ARG A 500 3.39 27.34 46.75
N TRP A 501 2.48 26.39 46.57
CA TRP A 501 2.00 25.46 47.61
C TRP A 501 1.58 24.13 46.95
N THR A 502 2.39 23.06 47.04
CA THR A 502 2.44 21.96 48.05
C THR A 502 1.56 20.74 47.78
N ARG A 503 2.06 19.60 48.24
CA ARG A 503 1.66 18.22 47.95
C ARG A 503 0.74 17.66 49.04
N THR A 504 -0.43 17.15 48.68
CA THR A 504 -1.29 16.31 49.55
C THR A 504 -1.40 14.87 49.02
N LYS A 505 -1.95 13.94 49.81
CA LYS A 505 -1.79 12.49 49.63
C LYS A 505 -2.96 11.78 48.94
N GLU A 506 -2.58 10.71 48.23
CA GLU A 506 -3.28 9.42 48.05
C GLU A 506 -4.80 9.33 48.24
N ARG A 507 -5.50 8.87 47.20
CA ARG A 507 -6.64 7.96 47.37
C ARG A 507 -6.61 6.87 46.29
N LYS A 508 -6.50 5.60 46.72
CA LYS A 508 -6.36 4.44 45.81
C LYS A 508 -7.72 3.98 45.28
N ARG A 509 -7.79 3.60 43.99
CA ARG A 509 -8.63 2.52 43.42
C ARG A 509 -7.96 1.99 42.13
N PRO A 510 -8.34 0.81 41.60
CA PRO A 510 -7.37 -0.13 41.02
C PRO A 510 -7.38 -0.23 39.49
N GLY A 511 -6.44 -1.01 38.95
CA GLY A 511 -6.76 -1.92 37.83
C GLY A 511 -6.04 -1.73 36.50
N TRP A 512 -5.14 -0.76 36.35
CA TRP A 512 -4.36 -0.62 35.11
C TRP A 512 -3.08 -1.48 35.14
N VAL A 513 -3.02 -2.48 34.25
CA VAL A 513 -1.79 -3.25 34.00
C VAL A 513 -0.90 -2.43 33.09
N GLU A 514 0.06 -1.74 33.70
CA GLU A 514 1.05 -0.91 33.01
C GLU A 514 1.99 -1.80 32.17
N ALA A 515 1.72 -1.85 30.85
CA ALA A 515 2.49 -2.62 29.88
C ALA A 515 3.87 -1.98 29.64
N LYS A 516 4.80 -2.24 30.56
CA LYS A 516 6.16 -1.68 30.53
C LYS A 516 6.86 -1.94 29.20
N HIS A 517 7.31 -0.85 28.55
CA HIS A 517 8.31 -0.94 27.49
C HIS A 517 9.53 -1.72 27.97
N GLN A 518 9.82 -2.84 27.31
CA GLN A 518 11.15 -3.47 27.34
C GLN A 518 11.83 -3.33 25.97
N PRO A 519 13.17 -3.31 25.89
CA PRO A 519 13.87 -2.97 24.66
C PRO A 519 13.75 -4.04 23.57
N TRP A 520 13.55 -3.56 22.33
CA TRP A 520 13.43 -4.34 21.09
C TRP A 520 14.62 -5.28 20.79
N LEU A 521 15.76 -5.09 21.48
CA LEU A 521 16.99 -5.88 21.33
C LEU A 521 16.87 -7.36 21.76
N ASN A 522 16.01 -7.68 22.73
CA ASN A 522 15.82 -9.09 23.14
C ASN A 522 14.94 -9.88 22.15
N SER A 523 14.12 -9.19 21.35
CA SER A 523 13.22 -9.85 20.38
C SER A 523 13.99 -10.52 19.24
N LEU A 524 15.04 -9.87 18.72
CA LEU A 524 15.91 -10.48 17.69
C LEU A 524 16.60 -11.75 18.19
N ARG A 525 17.08 -11.76 19.44
CA ARG A 525 17.71 -12.93 20.04
C ARG A 525 16.71 -14.09 20.17
N ASN A 526 15.51 -13.80 20.70
CA ASN A 526 14.42 -14.77 20.77
C ASN A 526 13.93 -15.25 19.40
N LEU A 527 14.05 -14.44 18.34
CA LEU A 527 13.72 -14.86 16.97
C LEU A 527 14.73 -15.91 16.45
N PHE A 528 16.03 -15.71 16.70
CA PHE A 528 17.05 -16.71 16.41
C PHE A 528 16.91 -17.96 17.28
N ASP A 529 16.52 -17.83 18.55
CA ASP A 529 16.28 -18.96 19.45
C ASP A 529 14.95 -19.71 19.13
N LEU A 530 13.93 -19.07 18.53
CA LEU A 530 12.76 -19.74 17.96
C LEU A 530 13.10 -20.52 16.67
N VAL A 531 14.06 -20.00 15.88
CA VAL A 531 14.72 -20.73 14.78
C VAL A 531 15.73 -21.76 15.32
N GLY A 532 15.91 -21.84 16.64
CA GLY A 532 16.76 -22.77 17.36
C GLY A 532 16.32 -24.23 17.24
N CYS A 533 16.70 -24.87 16.13
CA CYS A 533 16.49 -26.29 15.84
C CYS A 533 17.27 -27.26 16.78
N SER A 534 17.70 -26.78 17.95
CA SER A 534 18.64 -27.42 18.89
C SER A 534 18.19 -28.80 19.39
N LYS A 535 16.88 -29.02 19.57
CA LYS A 535 16.31 -30.34 19.94
C LYS A 535 15.99 -31.25 18.74
N LEU A 536 15.94 -30.73 17.51
CA LEU A 536 15.64 -31.51 16.30
C LEU A 536 16.90 -31.96 15.54
N CYS A 537 18.03 -31.26 15.70
CA CYS A 537 19.32 -31.66 15.11
C CYS A 537 19.96 -32.92 15.74
N SER A 538 19.52 -33.33 16.94
CA SER A 538 20.12 -34.45 17.70
C SER A 538 19.93 -35.84 17.06
N SER A 539 19.04 -35.99 16.08
CA SER A 539 18.78 -37.27 15.38
C SER A 539 19.12 -37.27 13.88
N SER A 540 20.05 -36.42 13.45
CA SER A 540 20.47 -36.29 12.04
C SER A 540 20.94 -37.61 11.40
N GLN A 541 21.41 -38.57 12.21
CA GLN A 541 21.91 -39.87 11.77
C GLN A 541 20.82 -40.90 11.42
N GLN A 542 19.53 -40.60 11.64
CA GLN A 542 18.39 -41.48 11.28
C GLN A 542 17.43 -40.91 10.22
N ARG A 543 17.69 -39.71 9.67
CA ARG A 543 16.85 -39.15 8.60
C ARG A 543 17.39 -39.57 7.23
N GLY A 544 16.57 -40.25 6.43
CA GLY A 544 16.85 -40.49 5.01
C GLY A 544 16.80 -39.20 4.17
N PHE A 545 17.20 -39.28 2.90
CA PHE A 545 17.31 -38.16 1.93
C PHE A 545 16.33 -36.99 2.18
N PHE A 546 15.03 -37.22 2.05
CA PHE A 546 13.98 -36.20 2.22
C PHE A 546 14.01 -35.51 3.58
N GLY A 547 14.26 -36.26 4.66
CA GLY A 547 14.32 -35.73 6.02
C GLY A 547 15.59 -34.95 6.34
N ARG A 548 16.66 -35.10 5.53
CA ARG A 548 17.85 -34.25 5.57
C ARG A 548 17.67 -33.01 4.69
N LEU A 549 17.20 -33.19 3.47
CA LEU A 549 16.88 -32.11 2.54
C LEU A 549 15.89 -31.09 3.14
N LEU A 550 14.85 -31.57 3.85
CA LEU A 550 13.91 -30.70 4.57
C LEU A 550 14.57 -29.88 5.69
N VAL A 551 15.54 -30.45 6.43
CA VAL A 551 16.25 -29.72 7.50
C VAL A 551 17.26 -28.73 6.92
N ASP A 552 18.00 -29.12 5.90
CA ASP A 552 18.93 -28.23 5.20
C ASP A 552 18.16 -27.05 4.59
N PHE A 553 17.08 -27.31 3.84
CA PHE A 553 16.21 -26.27 3.27
C PHE A 553 15.57 -25.40 4.35
N ALA A 554 15.01 -26.00 5.40
CA ALA A 554 14.40 -25.27 6.50
C ALA A 554 15.42 -24.35 7.22
N SER A 555 16.68 -24.77 7.33
CA SER A 555 17.72 -23.99 7.98
C SER A 555 18.46 -23.01 7.05
N CYS A 556 18.20 -23.03 5.74
CA CYS A 556 18.83 -22.12 4.76
C CYS A 556 17.89 -21.03 4.25
N ALA A 557 16.60 -21.35 4.04
CA ALA A 557 15.71 -20.53 3.25
C ALA A 557 14.26 -20.41 3.80
N TRP A 558 13.95 -20.96 4.97
CA TRP A 558 12.55 -21.05 5.47
C TRP A 558 11.87 -19.70 5.72
N PRO A 559 12.44 -18.71 6.46
CA PRO A 559 11.73 -17.46 6.68
C PRO A 559 11.44 -16.70 5.37
N PRO A 560 12.41 -16.55 4.43
CA PRO A 560 12.13 -15.94 3.14
C PRO A 560 11.16 -16.77 2.31
N MET A 561 11.44 -18.06 2.07
CA MET A 561 10.66 -18.86 1.11
C MET A 561 9.23 -19.13 1.57
N ILE A 562 8.95 -19.17 2.88
CA ILE A 562 7.56 -19.23 3.35
C ILE A 562 6.89 -17.87 3.27
N VAL A 563 7.56 -16.77 3.65
CA VAL A 563 7.00 -15.42 3.42
C VAL A 563 6.71 -15.20 1.94
N LEU A 564 7.56 -15.68 1.04
CA LEU A 564 7.37 -15.63 -0.42
C LEU A 564 6.26 -16.53 -0.92
N LEU A 565 6.14 -17.77 -0.43
CA LEU A 565 5.04 -18.67 -0.80
C LEU A 565 3.70 -18.08 -0.33
N LEU A 566 3.67 -17.52 0.88
CA LEU A 566 2.52 -16.83 1.45
C LEU A 566 2.17 -15.57 0.63
N ILE A 567 3.15 -14.73 0.31
CA ILE A 567 3.01 -13.57 -0.61
C ILE A 567 2.39 -14.02 -1.93
N TRP A 568 2.93 -15.08 -2.56
CA TRP A 568 2.46 -15.58 -3.85
C TRP A 568 1.02 -16.09 -3.76
N ILE A 569 0.67 -16.82 -2.71
CA ILE A 569 -0.71 -17.24 -2.42
C ILE A 569 -1.63 -16.03 -2.19
N SER A 570 -1.21 -15.00 -1.45
CA SER A 570 -2.04 -13.81 -1.17
C SER A 570 -2.19 -12.83 -2.33
N LEU A 571 -1.42 -13.03 -3.41
CA LEU A 571 -1.45 -12.19 -4.61
C LEU A 571 -2.17 -12.88 -5.77
N PHE A 572 -1.97 -14.20 -5.95
CA PHE A 572 -2.46 -14.97 -7.10
C PHE A 572 -3.59 -15.96 -6.77
N TRP A 573 -3.97 -16.09 -5.50
CA TRP A 573 -5.18 -16.77 -4.98
C TRP A 573 -5.94 -15.83 -4.02
#